data_AF-A0A1S3QUC1-F1
#
_entry.id   AF-A0A1S3QUC1-F1
#
_cell.length_a   1.000
_cell.length_b   1.000
_cell.length_c   1.000
_cell.angle_alpha   90.00
_cell.angle_beta   90.00
_cell.angle_gamma   90.00
#
_symmetry.space_group_name_H-M   'P 1'
#
loop_
_entity.id
_entity.type
_entity.pdbx_description
1 polymer ?
#
loop_
_entity_poly.entity_id
_entity_poly.type
_entity_poly.pdbx_seq_one_letter_code
_entity_poly.pdbx_strand_id
1 'polypeptide(L)'
;KCSHGGLSDQTSRQEPTGGINKDSLESSHGNWHTAAAEVAVAATSQLLEDIRGAAGDTDFLRMMGISKNGSRVLCFVIDTTGSMSDDIAAVRETTSLIIDSKRGTPDEPSAYILVPFNDPDFGPLMRTTDPDVFKAQINALSADGGGDFPEMSLSGLQVALTGAPPSSEIFLFTDAPAKDLNLMGTVIALIERTKSV
;
A
#
# COMPACT_ATOMS: atom_id res chain seq x y z
N LYS A 1 44.17 1.45 -2.55
CA LYS A 1 43.39 2.53 -1.89
C LYS A 1 42.97 3.46 -3.01
N CYS A 2 41.71 3.87 -3.05
CA CYS A 2 41.26 4.83 -4.06
C CYS A 2 42.08 6.13 -3.89
N SER A 3 42.72 6.58 -4.97
CA SER A 3 43.40 7.88 -4.97
C SER A 3 42.32 8.95 -5.02
N HIS A 4 42.22 9.74 -3.97
CA HIS A 4 41.27 10.86 -3.89
C HIS A 4 41.89 12.16 -4.44
N GLY A 5 43.20 12.12 -4.72
CA GLY A 5 44.02 13.20 -5.22
C GLY A 5 44.28 14.30 -4.18
N GLY A 6 45.06 15.32 -4.58
CA GLY A 6 45.45 16.46 -3.74
C GLY A 6 46.90 16.37 -3.25
N LEU A 7 47.44 17.51 -2.77
CA LEU A 7 48.84 17.64 -2.34
C LEU A 7 49.22 16.71 -1.17
N SER A 8 48.25 16.31 -0.35
CA SER A 8 48.44 15.41 0.78
C SER A 8 48.17 13.94 0.46
N ASP A 9 47.69 13.63 -0.76
CA ASP A 9 47.44 12.25 -1.19
C ASP A 9 48.74 11.64 -1.75
N GLN A 10 49.35 10.78 -0.95
CA GLN A 10 50.57 10.06 -1.29
C GLN A 10 50.40 9.08 -2.48
N THR A 11 49.15 8.79 -2.87
CA THR A 11 48.82 7.93 -4.01
C THR A 11 48.41 8.71 -5.28
N SER A 12 48.42 10.05 -5.23
CA SER A 12 47.99 10.94 -6.33
C SER A 12 48.71 10.77 -7.67
N ARG A 13 49.93 10.19 -7.68
CA ARG A 13 50.73 9.90 -8.88
C ARG A 13 50.73 8.43 -9.30
N GLN A 14 50.08 7.56 -8.53
CA GLN A 14 49.88 6.16 -8.91
C GLN A 14 48.58 6.05 -9.70
N GLU A 15 48.54 5.15 -10.67
CA GLU A 15 47.32 4.86 -11.42
C GLU A 15 46.24 4.42 -10.41
N PRO A 16 45.11 5.14 -10.28
CA PRO A 16 44.15 4.88 -9.22
C PRO A 16 43.59 3.46 -9.33
N THR A 17 43.92 2.60 -8.37
CA THR A 17 43.24 1.30 -8.19
C THR A 17 42.05 1.51 -7.26
N GLY A 18 40.98 2.07 -7.85
CA GLY A 18 39.68 2.28 -7.23
C GLY A 18 39.20 3.74 -7.23
N GLY A 19 37.93 3.93 -7.58
CA GLY A 19 37.04 5.07 -7.27
C GLY A 19 37.47 6.47 -7.71
N ILE A 20 36.99 6.92 -8.87
CA ILE A 20 37.05 8.34 -9.30
C ILE A 20 35.91 9.12 -8.63
N ASN A 21 36.13 10.38 -8.27
CA ASN A 21 35.10 11.23 -7.67
C ASN A 21 34.02 11.59 -8.72
N LYS A 22 32.84 10.97 -8.58
CA LYS A 22 31.66 11.23 -9.44
C LYS A 22 30.82 12.44 -9.02
N ASP A 23 31.14 13.08 -7.89
CA ASP A 23 30.26 14.05 -7.23
C ASP A 23 30.73 15.51 -7.40
N SER A 24 31.99 15.76 -7.80
CA SER A 24 32.49 17.13 -8.01
C SER A 24 33.58 17.27 -9.08
N LEU A 25 33.41 18.27 -9.94
CA LEU A 25 34.38 18.76 -10.92
C LEU A 25 35.60 19.45 -10.30
N GLU A 26 35.50 19.93 -9.07
CA GLU A 26 36.57 20.65 -8.37
C GLU A 26 37.50 19.72 -7.57
N SER A 27 37.22 18.42 -7.59
CA SER A 27 38.10 17.43 -6.98
C SER A 27 39.44 17.35 -7.72
N SER A 28 40.48 16.84 -7.05
CA SER A 28 41.81 16.69 -7.66
C SER A 28 41.86 15.78 -8.89
N HIS A 29 40.78 15.03 -9.17
CA HIS A 29 40.59 14.22 -10.37
C HIS A 29 39.29 14.58 -11.11
N GLY A 30 38.78 15.81 -10.94
CA GLY A 30 37.50 16.26 -11.49
C GLY A 30 37.44 16.30 -13.01
N ASN A 31 38.58 16.26 -13.71
CA ASN A 31 38.63 16.06 -15.16
C ASN A 31 38.06 14.70 -15.61
N TRP A 32 37.97 13.72 -14.71
CA TRP A 32 37.33 12.42 -14.94
C TRP A 32 35.90 12.32 -14.41
N HIS A 33 35.36 13.42 -13.85
CA HIS A 33 34.03 13.47 -13.26
C HIS A 33 32.96 12.93 -14.20
N THR A 34 32.94 13.38 -15.46
CA THR A 34 31.94 12.95 -16.45
C THR A 34 31.99 11.44 -16.67
N ALA A 35 33.18 10.88 -16.90
CA ALA A 35 33.34 9.44 -17.08
C ALA A 35 32.94 8.65 -15.83
N ALA A 36 33.27 9.14 -14.63
CA ALA A 36 32.89 8.52 -13.37
C ALA A 36 31.38 8.57 -13.12
N ALA A 37 30.74 9.69 -13.45
CA ALA A 37 29.29 9.85 -13.38
C ALA A 37 28.57 8.92 -14.37
N GLU A 38 29.05 8.83 -15.61
CA GLU A 38 28.52 7.92 -16.62
C GLU A 38 28.60 6.45 -16.19
N VAL A 39 29.75 6.00 -15.67
CA VAL A 39 29.91 4.64 -15.14
C VAL A 39 28.98 4.40 -13.94
N ALA A 40 28.84 5.37 -13.05
CA ALA A 40 27.93 5.25 -11.91
C ALA A 40 26.46 5.18 -12.33
N VAL A 41 26.05 5.96 -13.33
CA VAL A 41 24.70 5.89 -13.93
C VAL A 41 24.49 4.53 -14.57
N ALA A 42 25.41 4.05 -15.40
CA ALA A 42 25.32 2.76 -16.05
C ALA A 42 25.21 1.60 -15.04
N ALA A 43 26.04 1.63 -13.98
CA ALA A 43 25.99 0.63 -12.91
C ALA A 43 24.67 0.67 -12.14
N THR A 44 24.11 1.87 -11.88
CA THR A 44 22.81 2.01 -11.21
C THR A 44 21.68 1.50 -12.10
N SER A 45 21.69 1.85 -13.40
CA SER A 45 20.71 1.33 -14.37
C SER A 45 20.76 -0.19 -14.47
N GLN A 46 21.96 -0.76 -14.55
CA GLN A 46 22.12 -2.22 -14.59
C GLN A 46 21.56 -2.88 -13.34
N LEU A 47 21.85 -2.35 -12.15
CA LEU A 47 21.31 -2.87 -10.90
C LEU A 47 19.77 -2.82 -10.87
N LEU A 48 19.16 -1.74 -11.35
CA LEU A 48 17.71 -1.62 -11.41
C LEU A 48 17.09 -2.63 -12.40
N GLU A 49 17.71 -2.85 -13.56
CA GLU A 49 17.27 -3.86 -14.52
C GLU A 49 17.43 -5.29 -13.97
N ASP A 50 18.52 -5.56 -13.23
CA ASP A 50 18.74 -6.85 -12.59
C ASP A 50 17.67 -7.12 -11.50
N ILE A 51 17.36 -6.12 -10.68
CA ILE A 51 16.29 -6.23 -9.67
C ILE A 51 14.94 -6.42 -10.35
N ARG A 52 14.66 -5.65 -11.40
CA ARG A 52 13.42 -5.78 -12.19
C ARG A 52 13.30 -7.17 -12.81
N GLY A 53 14.37 -7.70 -13.39
CA GLY A 53 14.41 -9.03 -13.99
C GLY A 53 14.21 -10.15 -12.97
N ALA A 54 14.75 -9.99 -11.75
CA ALA A 54 14.62 -10.96 -10.67
C ALA A 54 13.25 -10.91 -9.97
N ALA A 55 12.71 -9.71 -9.73
CA ALA A 55 11.43 -9.51 -9.04
C ALA A 55 10.22 -9.62 -9.98
N GLY A 56 10.40 -9.38 -11.28
CA GLY A 56 9.32 -9.18 -12.24
C GLY A 56 8.80 -7.74 -12.25
N ASP A 57 8.24 -7.34 -13.40
CA ASP A 57 7.83 -5.95 -13.67
C ASP A 57 6.85 -5.39 -12.63
N THR A 58 5.84 -6.18 -12.24
CA THR A 58 4.79 -5.74 -11.31
C THR A 58 5.34 -5.43 -9.93
N ASP A 59 6.14 -6.33 -9.37
CA ASP A 59 6.70 -6.18 -8.03
C ASP A 59 7.80 -5.10 -8.00
N PHE A 60 8.56 -4.95 -9.08
CA PHE A 60 9.51 -3.85 -9.22
C PHE A 60 8.81 -2.48 -9.22
N LEU A 61 7.75 -2.31 -10.03
CA LEU A 61 6.99 -1.05 -10.07
C LEU A 61 6.30 -0.74 -8.74
N ARG A 62 5.87 -1.78 -8.01
CA ARG A 62 5.34 -1.68 -6.65
C ARG A 62 6.41 -1.20 -5.67
N MET A 63 7.60 -1.80 -5.70
CA MET A 63 8.75 -1.41 -4.87
C MET A 63 9.17 0.04 -5.12
N MET A 64 9.18 0.48 -6.37
CA MET A 64 9.58 1.85 -6.75
C MET A 64 8.51 2.91 -6.42
N GLY A 65 7.32 2.51 -5.95
CA GLY A 65 6.21 3.44 -5.70
C GLY A 65 5.68 4.13 -6.96
N ILE A 66 6.02 3.60 -8.15
CA ILE A 66 5.61 4.14 -9.45
C ILE A 66 4.32 3.46 -9.93
N SER A 67 4.05 2.23 -9.46
CA SER A 67 2.76 1.59 -9.70
C SER A 67 1.65 2.46 -9.13
N LYS A 68 0.66 2.80 -9.97
CA LYS A 68 -0.56 3.55 -9.57
C LYS A 68 -1.19 2.98 -8.29
N ASN A 69 -1.01 1.68 -8.05
CA ASN A 69 -1.63 0.94 -6.95
C ASN A 69 -0.61 0.31 -5.99
N GLY A 70 0.66 0.72 -6.06
CA GLY A 70 1.78 0.06 -5.36
C GLY A 70 1.65 -0.06 -3.84
N SER A 71 0.83 0.77 -3.20
CA SER A 71 0.44 0.61 -1.79
C SER A 71 -1.06 0.63 -1.55
N ARG A 72 -1.90 0.61 -2.59
CA ARG A 72 -3.35 0.65 -2.40
C ARG A 72 -3.79 -0.70 -1.87
N VAL A 73 -4.67 -0.67 -0.87
CA VAL A 73 -5.38 -1.86 -0.42
C VAL A 73 -6.85 -1.74 -0.78
N LEU A 74 -7.50 -2.90 -0.87
CA LEU A 74 -8.94 -2.98 -1.02
C LEU A 74 -9.54 -3.30 0.35
N CYS A 75 -10.30 -2.36 0.91
CA CYS A 75 -10.90 -2.49 2.23
C CYS A 75 -12.41 -2.65 2.14
N PHE A 76 -12.95 -3.58 2.93
CA PHE A 76 -14.38 -3.83 3.07
C PHE A 76 -14.77 -3.63 4.53
N VAL A 77 -15.69 -2.71 4.78
CA VAL A 77 -16.30 -2.45 6.08
C VAL A 77 -17.72 -2.96 5.99
N ILE A 78 -18.03 -4.04 6.70
CA ILE A 78 -19.26 -4.80 6.48
C ILE A 78 -20.05 -4.88 7.78
N ASP A 79 -21.28 -4.39 7.71
CA ASP A 79 -22.32 -4.60 8.69
C ASP A 79 -22.69 -6.09 8.79
N THR A 80 -22.69 -6.60 10.00
CA THR A 80 -22.98 -8.00 10.35
C THR A 80 -24.19 -8.12 11.28
N THR A 81 -25.02 -7.08 11.42
CA THR A 81 -26.24 -7.15 12.22
C THR A 81 -27.29 -8.06 11.57
N GLY A 82 -28.31 -8.43 12.33
CA GLY A 82 -29.37 -9.31 11.85
C GLY A 82 -30.19 -8.73 10.68
N SER A 83 -30.27 -7.40 10.53
CA SER A 83 -31.03 -6.77 9.43
C SER A 83 -30.39 -7.03 8.06
N MET A 84 -29.05 -7.13 8.01
CA MET A 84 -28.28 -7.50 6.83
C MET A 84 -28.46 -8.96 6.38
N SER A 85 -29.28 -9.77 7.04
CA SER A 85 -29.39 -11.22 6.76
C SER A 85 -29.81 -11.57 5.33
N ASP A 86 -30.66 -10.75 4.71
CA ASP A 86 -31.07 -10.93 3.31
C ASP A 86 -30.03 -10.35 2.31
N ASP A 87 -29.21 -9.39 2.75
CA ASP A 87 -28.23 -8.67 1.92
C ASP A 87 -26.81 -9.24 1.99
N ILE A 88 -26.45 -9.95 3.06
CA ILE A 88 -25.08 -10.45 3.28
C ILE A 88 -24.61 -11.38 2.15
N ALA A 89 -25.53 -12.13 1.54
CA ALA A 89 -25.23 -12.95 0.37
C ALA A 89 -24.82 -12.09 -0.84
N ALA A 90 -25.54 -10.99 -1.09
CA ALA A 90 -25.23 -10.05 -2.17
C ALA A 90 -23.92 -9.29 -1.90
N VAL A 91 -23.63 -8.97 -0.63
CA VAL A 91 -22.34 -8.38 -0.21
C VAL A 91 -21.19 -9.33 -0.55
N ARG A 92 -21.30 -10.63 -0.18
CA ARG A 92 -20.27 -11.63 -0.48
C ARG A 92 -20.02 -11.79 -1.99
N GLU A 93 -21.09 -11.82 -2.78
CA GLU A 93 -21.00 -11.92 -4.25
C GLU A 93 -20.33 -10.67 -4.84
N THR A 94 -20.79 -9.48 -4.44
CA THR A 94 -20.24 -8.20 -4.92
C THR A 94 -18.76 -8.05 -4.56
N THR A 95 -18.38 -8.36 -3.32
CA THR A 95 -16.98 -8.35 -2.88
C THR A 95 -16.13 -9.31 -3.71
N SER A 96 -16.63 -10.52 -3.96
CA SER A 96 -15.92 -11.52 -4.78
C SER A 96 -15.71 -11.04 -6.22
N LEU A 97 -16.73 -10.44 -6.83
CA LEU A 97 -16.65 -9.87 -8.18
C LEU A 97 -15.63 -8.73 -8.27
N ILE A 98 -15.61 -7.82 -7.28
CA ILE A 98 -14.62 -6.73 -7.22
C ILE A 98 -13.20 -7.30 -7.16
N ILE A 99 -12.96 -8.29 -6.29
CA ILE A 99 -11.64 -8.94 -6.15
C ILE A 99 -11.23 -9.61 -7.46
N ASP A 100 -12.12 -10.39 -8.07
CA ASP A 100 -11.83 -11.11 -9.32
C ASP A 100 -11.58 -10.16 -10.49
N SER A 101 -12.26 -9.02 -10.55
CA SER A 101 -12.02 -8.00 -11.58
C SER A 101 -10.61 -7.38 -11.51
N LYS A 102 -9.99 -7.39 -10.32
CA LYS A 102 -8.68 -6.77 -10.08
C LYS A 102 -7.54 -7.79 -10.08
N ARG A 103 -7.81 -9.05 -9.71
CA ARG A 103 -6.81 -10.13 -9.63
C ARG A 103 -6.09 -10.33 -10.97
N GLY A 104 -4.75 -10.37 -10.95
CA GLY A 104 -3.93 -10.56 -12.13
C GLY A 104 -3.88 -9.36 -13.09
N THR A 105 -4.45 -8.22 -12.71
CA THR A 105 -4.38 -6.97 -13.48
C THR A 105 -3.36 -6.01 -12.85
N PRO A 106 -2.92 -4.95 -13.56
CA PRO A 106 -2.15 -3.87 -12.94
C PRO A 106 -2.85 -3.19 -11.76
N ASP A 107 -4.17 -3.38 -11.64
CA ASP A 107 -4.99 -2.83 -10.56
C ASP A 107 -5.13 -3.76 -9.35
N GLU A 108 -4.46 -4.92 -9.34
CA GLU A 108 -4.47 -5.85 -8.21
C GLU A 108 -3.97 -5.16 -6.93
N PRO A 109 -4.77 -5.18 -5.85
CA PRO A 109 -4.40 -4.51 -4.61
C PRO A 109 -3.24 -5.21 -3.92
N SER A 110 -2.43 -4.42 -3.19
CA SER A 110 -1.27 -4.94 -2.45
C SER A 110 -1.66 -5.79 -1.22
N ALA A 111 -2.87 -5.59 -0.70
CA ALA A 111 -3.49 -6.40 0.34
C ALA A 111 -5.01 -6.14 0.37
N TYR A 112 -5.71 -6.99 1.10
CA TYR A 112 -7.13 -6.91 1.37
C TYR A 112 -7.36 -6.70 2.87
N ILE A 113 -8.29 -5.82 3.23
CA ILE A 113 -8.68 -5.53 4.61
C ILE A 113 -10.17 -5.76 4.79
N LEU A 114 -10.55 -6.45 5.86
CA LEU A 114 -11.94 -6.65 6.27
C LEU A 114 -12.11 -6.10 7.69
N VAL A 115 -13.12 -5.25 7.85
CA VAL A 115 -13.56 -4.75 9.16
C VAL A 115 -15.05 -5.08 9.28
N PRO A 116 -15.42 -6.20 9.92
CA PRO A 116 -16.81 -6.43 10.26
C PRO A 116 -17.21 -5.44 11.36
N PHE A 117 -18.45 -4.96 11.37
CA PHE A 117 -19.00 -4.25 12.51
C PHE A 117 -20.43 -4.70 12.78
N ASN A 118 -20.85 -4.49 14.02
CA ASN A 118 -22.14 -4.85 14.56
C ASN A 118 -22.50 -3.76 15.59
N ASP A 119 -23.48 -4.04 16.44
CA ASP A 119 -23.85 -3.19 17.55
C ASP A 119 -23.95 -4.04 18.84
N PRO A 120 -23.14 -3.75 19.88
CA PRO A 120 -22.23 -2.60 20.05
C PRO A 120 -20.79 -2.79 19.54
N ASP A 121 -20.45 -3.98 19.04
CA ASP A 121 -19.07 -4.37 18.72
C ASP A 121 -18.65 -4.00 17.29
N PHE A 122 -17.39 -3.62 17.09
CA PHE A 122 -16.81 -3.36 15.77
C PHE A 122 -15.39 -3.88 15.66
N GLY A 123 -15.02 -4.40 14.48
CA GLY A 123 -13.79 -5.14 14.25
C GLY A 123 -13.85 -6.58 14.77
N PRO A 124 -12.71 -7.27 14.89
CA PRO A 124 -11.35 -6.77 14.65
C PRO A 124 -11.03 -6.55 13.17
N LEU A 125 -10.03 -5.71 12.89
CA LEU A 125 -9.47 -5.57 11.56
C LEU A 125 -8.71 -6.85 11.16
N MET A 126 -9.09 -7.42 10.03
CA MET A 126 -8.38 -8.54 9.39
C MET A 126 -7.66 -8.06 8.14
N ARG A 127 -6.44 -8.54 7.92
CA ARG A 127 -5.62 -8.19 6.75
C ARG A 127 -4.96 -9.44 6.17
N THR A 128 -5.02 -9.59 4.85
CA THR A 128 -4.33 -10.66 4.11
C THR A 128 -3.88 -10.16 2.75
N THR A 129 -2.83 -10.77 2.19
CA THR A 129 -2.41 -10.55 0.79
C THR A 129 -2.98 -11.59 -0.16
N ASP A 130 -3.58 -12.66 0.38
CA ASP A 130 -4.15 -13.76 -0.38
C ASP A 130 -5.65 -13.52 -0.63
N PRO A 131 -6.08 -13.37 -1.90
CA PRO A 131 -7.48 -13.12 -2.25
C PRO A 131 -8.40 -14.30 -1.90
N ASP A 132 -7.91 -15.54 -1.94
CA ASP A 132 -8.71 -16.73 -1.67
C ASP A 132 -8.95 -16.88 -0.17
N VAL A 133 -7.93 -16.56 0.66
CA VAL A 133 -8.10 -16.42 2.12
C VAL A 133 -9.09 -15.32 2.45
N PHE A 134 -9.00 -14.17 1.77
CA PHE A 134 -9.92 -13.05 2.00
C PHE A 134 -11.37 -13.41 1.69
N LYS A 135 -11.62 -14.05 0.54
CA LYS A 135 -12.96 -14.55 0.17
C LYS A 135 -13.49 -15.55 1.17
N ALA A 136 -12.65 -16.44 1.68
CA ALA A 136 -13.05 -17.39 2.72
C ALA A 136 -13.51 -16.67 4.01
N GLN A 137 -12.83 -15.59 4.42
CA GLN A 137 -13.23 -14.77 5.57
C GLN A 137 -14.58 -14.06 5.33
N ILE A 138 -14.76 -13.47 4.16
CA ILE A 138 -16.03 -12.81 3.76
C ILE A 138 -17.18 -13.81 3.76
N ASN A 139 -16.97 -15.02 3.23
CA ASN A 139 -17.97 -16.07 3.19
C ASN A 139 -18.30 -16.65 4.58
N ALA A 140 -17.40 -16.49 5.55
CA ALA A 140 -17.60 -16.92 6.93
C ALA A 140 -18.36 -15.90 7.79
N LEU A 141 -18.56 -14.66 7.31
CA LEU A 141 -19.35 -13.66 8.03
C LEU A 141 -20.79 -14.16 8.22
N SER A 142 -21.39 -13.93 9.38
CA SER A 142 -22.81 -14.19 9.64
C SER A 142 -23.48 -12.86 9.95
N ALA A 143 -24.74 -12.72 9.56
CA ALA A 143 -25.57 -11.56 9.84
C ALA A 143 -26.49 -11.92 11.00
N ASP A 144 -26.12 -11.50 12.21
CA ASP A 144 -26.85 -11.81 13.44
C ASP A 144 -26.59 -10.76 14.53
N GLY A 145 -27.41 -10.82 15.58
CA GLY A 145 -27.31 -9.89 16.69
C GLY A 145 -27.75 -8.47 16.32
N GLY A 146 -27.02 -7.49 16.84
CA GLY A 146 -27.40 -6.07 16.84
C GLY A 146 -28.12 -5.65 18.13
N GLY A 147 -28.32 -4.34 18.26
CA GLY A 147 -29.00 -3.71 19.39
C GLY A 147 -30.22 -2.91 18.93
N ASP A 148 -30.06 -1.60 18.86
CA ASP A 148 -31.04 -0.68 18.30
C ASP A 148 -30.83 -0.45 16.79
N PHE A 149 -31.78 0.22 16.15
CA PHE A 149 -31.78 0.38 14.69
C PHE A 149 -30.54 1.13 14.14
N PRO A 150 -29.96 2.15 14.80
CA PRO A 150 -28.70 2.74 14.36
C PRO A 150 -27.48 1.88 14.72
N GLU A 151 -26.41 1.94 13.93
CA GLU A 151 -25.25 1.05 14.07
C GLU A 151 -23.89 1.76 14.10
N MET A 152 -22.82 1.02 14.41
CA MET A 152 -21.45 1.54 14.62
C MET A 152 -20.63 1.71 13.33
N SER A 153 -21.27 2.14 12.24
CA SER A 153 -20.65 2.19 10.91
C SER A 153 -19.50 3.18 10.80
N LEU A 154 -19.53 4.32 11.52
CA LEU A 154 -18.41 5.28 11.50
C LEU A 154 -17.20 4.78 12.29
N SER A 155 -17.41 4.01 13.36
CA SER A 155 -16.35 3.34 14.12
C SER A 155 -15.67 2.27 13.28
N GLY A 156 -16.46 1.41 12.60
CA GLY A 156 -15.92 0.44 11.63
C GLY A 156 -15.11 1.13 10.52
N LEU A 157 -15.63 2.22 9.96
CA LEU A 157 -14.94 3.01 8.94
C LEU A 157 -13.67 3.68 9.48
N GLN A 158 -13.67 4.15 10.73
CA GLN A 158 -12.47 4.71 11.37
C GLN A 158 -11.37 3.65 11.53
N VAL A 159 -11.73 2.43 11.93
CA VAL A 159 -10.77 1.32 12.02
C VAL A 159 -10.16 1.02 10.64
N ALA A 160 -10.99 1.00 9.59
CA ALA A 160 -10.51 0.83 8.22
C ALA A 160 -9.54 1.94 7.78
N LEU A 161 -9.93 3.21 7.97
CA LEU A 161 -9.12 4.38 7.59
C LEU A 161 -7.80 4.49 8.37
N THR A 162 -7.72 3.92 9.56
CA THR A 162 -6.50 3.92 10.38
C THR A 162 -5.59 2.72 10.09
N GLY A 163 -6.15 1.57 9.66
CA GLY A 163 -5.40 0.38 9.26
C GLY A 163 -4.99 0.34 7.77
N ALA A 164 -5.65 1.12 6.93
CA ALA A 164 -5.35 1.19 5.50
C ALA A 164 -4.22 2.21 5.20
N PRO A 165 -3.28 1.89 4.28
CA PRO A 165 -2.36 2.87 3.73
C PRO A 165 -3.10 3.98 2.97
N PRO A 166 -2.46 5.15 2.78
CA PRO A 166 -3.04 6.24 1.98
C PRO A 166 -3.47 5.80 0.58
N SER A 167 -4.46 6.51 0.02
CA SER A 167 -5.03 6.32 -1.30
C SER A 167 -5.72 4.96 -1.51
N SER A 168 -6.17 4.32 -0.43
CA SER A 168 -6.86 3.02 -0.52
C SER A 168 -8.34 3.17 -0.89
N GLU A 169 -8.91 2.10 -1.45
CA GLU A 169 -10.34 2.02 -1.75
C GLU A 169 -11.07 1.35 -0.59
N ILE A 170 -12.10 2.02 -0.06
CA ILE A 170 -12.85 1.54 1.11
C ILE A 170 -14.33 1.45 0.78
N PHE A 171 -14.89 0.24 0.82
CA PHE A 171 -16.31 -0.02 0.63
C PHE A 171 -17.00 -0.21 1.97
N LEU A 172 -18.04 0.57 2.24
CA LEU A 172 -18.90 0.42 3.42
C LEU A 172 -20.24 -0.17 3.01
N PHE A 173 -20.61 -1.30 3.60
CA PHE A 173 -21.90 -1.97 3.40
C PHE A 173 -22.70 -1.95 4.72
N THR A 174 -23.92 -1.40 4.68
CA THR A 174 -24.86 -1.34 5.80
C THR A 174 -26.25 -0.98 5.29
N ASP A 175 -27.30 -1.42 5.99
CA ASP A 175 -28.69 -1.05 5.74
C ASP A 175 -29.25 -0.08 6.81
N ALA A 176 -28.42 0.31 7.77
CA ALA A 176 -28.79 1.12 8.92
C ALA A 176 -28.08 2.49 8.97
N PRO A 177 -28.69 3.52 9.61
CA PRO A 177 -28.02 4.78 9.87
C PRO A 177 -26.92 4.65 10.93
N ALA A 178 -25.90 5.50 10.87
CA ALA A 178 -24.85 5.55 11.88
C ALA A 178 -25.37 6.04 13.24
N LYS A 179 -25.05 5.31 14.32
CA LYS A 179 -25.26 5.68 15.73
C LYS A 179 -24.23 6.70 16.21
N ASP A 180 -23.00 6.53 15.75
CA ASP A 180 -21.79 7.20 16.21
C ASP A 180 -21.48 8.48 15.41
N LEU A 181 -22.50 9.28 15.12
CA LEU A 181 -22.42 10.52 14.34
C LEU A 181 -21.42 11.55 14.89
N ASN A 182 -21.07 11.46 16.17
CA ASN A 182 -20.01 12.28 16.77
C ASN A 182 -18.63 12.05 16.11
N LEU A 183 -18.40 10.90 15.46
CA LEU A 183 -17.17 10.59 14.74
C LEU A 183 -17.12 11.17 13.32
N MET A 184 -18.22 11.71 12.80
CA MET A 184 -18.30 12.16 11.40
C MET A 184 -17.18 13.15 11.04
N GLY A 185 -16.89 14.12 11.91
CA GLY A 185 -15.79 15.07 11.70
C GLY A 185 -14.41 14.40 11.65
N THR A 186 -14.18 13.39 12.50
CA THR A 186 -12.93 12.62 12.53
C THR A 186 -12.78 11.77 11.27
N VAL A 187 -13.85 11.08 10.85
CA VAL A 187 -13.87 10.26 9.63
C VAL A 187 -13.60 11.11 8.39
N ILE A 188 -14.26 12.26 8.25
CA ILE A 188 -14.02 13.19 7.13
C ILE A 188 -12.54 13.62 7.10
N ALA A 189 -11.99 14.04 8.23
CA ALA A 189 -10.58 14.43 8.31
C ALA A 189 -9.63 13.27 7.96
N LEU A 190 -9.96 12.03 8.33
CA LEU A 190 -9.20 10.85 7.97
C LEU A 190 -9.25 10.55 6.47
N ILE A 191 -10.44 10.64 5.85
CA ILE A 191 -10.61 10.48 4.40
C ILE A 191 -9.77 11.52 3.65
N GLU A 192 -9.88 12.79 4.02
CA GLU A 192 -9.13 13.88 3.39
C GLU A 192 -7.61 13.74 3.53
N ARG A 193 -7.14 13.29 4.71
CA ARG A 193 -5.73 13.08 5.02
C ARG A 193 -5.16 11.89 4.27
N THR A 194 -5.88 10.78 4.25
CA THR A 194 -5.43 9.54 3.61
C THR A 194 -5.63 9.56 2.11
N LYS A 195 -6.46 10.46 1.55
CA LYS A 195 -6.86 10.45 0.13
C LYS A 195 -7.55 9.15 -0.28
N SER A 196 -8.19 8.48 0.68
CA SER A 196 -8.97 7.27 0.43
C SER A 196 -10.26 7.63 -0.32
N VAL A 197 -10.76 6.67 -1.11
CA VAL A 197 -11.99 6.80 -1.91
C VAL A 197 -12.98 5.72 -1.53
#